data_AF-A0A444UR88-F1
#
_entry.id   AF-A0A444UR88-F1
#
_cell.length_a   1.000
_cell.length_b   1.000
_cell.length_c   1.000
_cell.angle_alpha   90.00
_cell.angle_beta   90.00
_cell.angle_gamma   90.00
#
_symmetry.space_group_name_H-M   'P 1'
#
loop_
_entity.id
_entity.type
_entity.pdbx_description
1 polymer ?
#
loop_
_entity_poly.entity_id
_entity_poly.type
_entity_poly.pdbx_seq_one_letter_code
_entity_poly.pdbx_strand_id
1 'polypeptide(L)'
;MFGCGSVAQLVLSGGSHGQFLTVNFAFGFAATLGVLVSGQVSGGHLNPALTFALCLLGREPWRKMPVYFLAQTVGAFLGAGVIFGMYFGEWAPPKI
;
A
#
# COMPACT_ATOMS: atom_id res chain seq x y z
N MET A 1 0.87 -2.20 2.74
CA MET A 1 1.33 -3.43 3.42
C MET A 1 1.16 -4.67 2.57
N PHE A 2 -0.06 -5.15 2.30
CA PHE A 2 -0.30 -6.41 1.57
C PHE A 2 0.44 -6.52 0.22
N GLY A 3 0.36 -5.49 -0.64
CA GLY A 3 1.09 -5.47 -1.92
C GLY A 3 2.62 -5.53 -1.72
N CYS A 4 3.20 -4.58 -0.99
CA CYS A 4 4.64 -4.54 -0.72
C CYS A 4 5.17 -5.81 -0.02
N GLY A 5 4.39 -6.41 0.90
CA GLY A 5 4.73 -7.66 1.56
C GLY A 5 4.77 -8.85 0.60
N SER A 6 3.82 -8.93 -0.34
CA SER A 6 3.84 -9.98 -1.38
C SER A 6 5.06 -9.87 -2.31
N VAL A 7 5.52 -8.65 -2.60
CA VAL A 7 6.75 -8.41 -3.38
C VAL A 7 7.99 -8.78 -2.55
N ALA A 8 8.03 -8.38 -1.27
CA ALA A 8 9.12 -8.76 -0.37
C ALA A 8 9.24 -10.29 -0.27
N GLN A 9 8.12 -11.00 -0.13
CA GLN A 9 8.09 -12.45 -0.10
C GLN A 9 8.60 -13.08 -1.41
N LEU A 10 8.15 -12.59 -2.57
CA LEU A 10 8.62 -13.07 -3.88
C LEU A 10 10.14 -12.88 -4.05
N VAL A 11 10.68 -11.72 -3.67
CA VAL A 11 12.08 -11.35 -3.86
C VAL A 11 12.99 -12.06 -2.85
N LEU A 12 12.66 -12.03 -1.57
CA LEU A 12 13.48 -12.60 -0.50
C LEU A 12 13.44 -14.13 -0.49
N SER A 13 12.35 -14.73 -0.96
CA SER A 13 12.23 -16.19 -1.08
C SER A 13 12.98 -16.77 -2.30
N GLY A 14 13.65 -15.94 -3.10
CA GLY A 14 14.35 -16.37 -4.32
C GLY A 14 13.42 -17.00 -5.36
N GLY A 15 12.14 -16.61 -5.36
CA GLY A 15 11.12 -17.19 -6.24
C GLY A 15 10.56 -18.55 -5.81
N SER A 16 10.93 -19.08 -4.64
CA SER A 16 10.37 -20.35 -4.13
C SER A 16 8.98 -20.17 -3.51
N HIS A 17 8.71 -19.05 -2.83
CA HIS A 17 7.42 -18.75 -2.20
C HIS A 17 6.84 -17.43 -2.73
N GLY A 18 6.04 -17.53 -3.79
CA GLY A 18 5.36 -16.40 -4.43
C GLY A 18 5.50 -16.47 -5.95
N GLN A 19 4.45 -16.07 -6.67
CA GLN A 19 4.46 -15.96 -8.12
C GLN A 19 4.04 -14.56 -8.53
N PHE A 20 4.33 -14.18 -9.78
CA PHE A 20 3.84 -12.91 -10.32
C PHE A 20 2.31 -12.78 -10.15
N LEU A 21 1.57 -13.87 -10.38
CA LEU A 21 0.13 -13.89 -10.21
C LEU A 21 -0.32 -13.59 -8.76
N THR A 22 0.38 -14.14 -7.76
CA THR A 22 0.02 -13.91 -6.35
C THR A 22 0.24 -12.46 -5.93
N VAL A 23 1.27 -11.79 -6.49
CA VAL A 23 1.51 -10.35 -6.26
C VAL A 23 0.36 -9.52 -6.84
N ASN A 24 -0.09 -9.83 -8.06
CA ASN A 24 -1.21 -9.12 -8.69
C ASN A 24 -2.50 -9.24 -7.87
N PHE A 25 -2.83 -10.46 -7.43
CA PHE A 25 -3.98 -10.68 -6.54
C PHE A 25 -3.81 -9.97 -5.19
N ALA A 26 -2.62 -9.98 -4.61
CA ALA A 26 -2.36 -9.29 -3.35
C ALA A 26 -2.62 -7.78 -3.46
N PHE A 27 -2.20 -7.13 -4.54
CA PHE A 27 -2.51 -5.72 -4.79
C PHE A 27 -4.00 -5.47 -5.03
N GLY A 28 -4.66 -6.32 -5.84
CA GLY A 28 -6.09 -6.21 -6.11
C GLY A 28 -6.95 -6.35 -4.86
N PHE A 29 -6.73 -7.40 -4.06
CA PHE A 29 -7.45 -7.60 -2.80
C PHE A 29 -7.12 -6.53 -1.78
N ALA A 30 -5.87 -6.05 -1.71
CA ALA A 30 -5.50 -4.96 -0.82
C ALA A 30 -6.28 -3.67 -1.12
N ALA A 31 -6.43 -3.33 -2.41
CA ALA A 31 -7.20 -2.16 -2.82
C ALA A 31 -8.68 -2.34 -2.44
N THR A 32 -9.28 -3.49 -2.74
CA THR A 32 -10.69 -3.77 -2.40
C THR A 32 -10.95 -3.71 -0.90
N LEU A 33 -10.11 -4.36 -0.09
CA LEU A 33 -10.23 -4.34 1.37
C LEU A 33 -10.04 -2.92 1.92
N GLY A 34 -9.08 -2.18 1.37
CA GLY A 34 -8.88 -0.78 1.73
C GLY A 34 -10.14 0.04 1.48
N VAL A 35 -10.77 -0.10 0.31
CA VAL A 35 -12.01 0.63 -0.03
C VAL A 35 -13.17 0.19 0.85
N LEU A 36 -13.30 -1.10 1.16
CA LEU A 36 -14.35 -1.60 2.06
C LEU A 36 -14.27 -0.98 3.46
N VAL A 37 -13.05 -0.81 3.99
CA VAL A 37 -12.83 -0.22 5.32
C VAL A 37 -12.99 1.30 5.29
N SER A 38 -12.42 1.97 4.29
CA SER A 38 -12.30 3.44 4.26
C SER A 38 -13.38 4.14 3.42
N GLY A 39 -14.22 3.40 2.71
CA GLY A 39 -15.20 3.90 1.74
C GLY A 39 -16.28 4.77 2.36
N GLN A 40 -16.86 4.34 3.48
CA GLN A 40 -17.94 5.08 4.15
C GLN A 40 -17.47 6.39 4.81
N VAL A 41 -16.18 6.47 5.17
CA VAL A 41 -15.64 7.64 5.89
C VAL A 41 -14.98 8.63 4.92
N SER A 42 -14.18 8.13 3.99
CA SER A 42 -13.26 8.95 3.18
C SER A 42 -13.49 8.85 1.67
N GLY A 43 -14.51 8.09 1.24
CA GLY A 43 -14.72 7.76 -0.17
C GLY A 43 -13.74 6.73 -0.73
N GLY A 44 -12.82 6.22 0.10
CA GLY A 44 -11.88 5.16 -0.28
C GLY A 44 -10.78 5.62 -1.24
N HIS A 45 -10.37 6.89 -1.18
CA HIS A 45 -9.41 7.45 -2.15
C HIS A 45 -8.07 6.71 -2.14
N LEU A 46 -7.51 6.42 -0.96
CA LEU A 46 -6.33 5.57 -0.69
C LEU A 46 -5.08 5.82 -1.57
N ASN A 47 -5.08 6.89 -2.35
CA ASN A 47 -4.10 7.21 -3.37
C ASN A 47 -4.14 8.73 -3.61
N PRO A 48 -3.00 9.42 -3.51
CA PRO A 48 -2.97 10.87 -3.69
C PRO A 48 -3.34 11.28 -5.12
N ALA A 49 -2.98 10.48 -6.13
CA ALA A 49 -3.35 10.73 -7.51
C ALA A 49 -4.87 10.55 -7.74
N LEU A 50 -5.51 9.58 -7.07
CA LEU A 50 -6.95 9.41 -7.16
C LEU A 50 -7.68 10.56 -6.47
N THR A 51 -7.18 11.00 -5.31
CA THR A 51 -7.70 12.19 -4.61
C THR A 51 -7.61 13.43 -5.51
N PHE A 52 -6.47 13.63 -6.19
CA PHE A 52 -6.28 14.73 -7.13
C PHE A 52 -7.23 14.67 -8.32
N ALA A 53 -7.41 13.48 -8.91
CA ALA A 53 -8.37 13.29 -10.01
C ALA A 53 -9.81 13.60 -9.58
N LEU A 54 -10.20 13.23 -8.36
CA LEU A 54 -11.53 13.53 -7.81
C LEU A 54 -11.72 15.03 -7.50
N CYS A 55 -10.66 15.72 -7.10
CA CYS A 55 -10.67 17.19 -6.99
C CYS A 55 -10.81 17.87 -8.36
N LEU A 56 -10.12 17.38 -9.39
CA LEU A 56 -10.26 17.87 -10.77
C LEU A 56 -11.67 17.65 -11.32
N LEU A 57 -12.29 16.52 -10.99
CA LEU A 57 -13.66 16.20 -11.40
C LEU A 57 -14.74 16.91 -10.55
N GLY A 58 -14.34 17.75 -9.59
CA GLY A 58 -15.24 18.50 -8.72
C GLY A 58 -15.99 17.65 -7.68
N ARG A 59 -15.55 16.41 -7.44
CA ARG A 59 -16.19 15.47 -6.49
C ARG A 59 -15.71 15.62 -5.06
N GLU A 60 -14.52 16.19 -4.83
CA GLU A 60 -13.97 16.45 -3.49
C GLU A 60 -13.40 17.88 -3.40
N PRO A 61 -13.61 18.63 -2.31
CA PRO A 61 -13.09 19.98 -2.15
C PRO A 61 -11.56 20.01 -2.05
N TRP A 62 -10.96 20.92 -2.82
CA TRP A 62 -9.50 21.16 -2.89
C TRP A 62 -8.84 21.40 -1.53
N ARG A 63 -9.57 21.96 -0.55
CA ARG A 63 -9.07 22.18 0.82
C ARG A 63 -8.69 20.89 1.54
N LYS A 64 -9.31 19.76 1.21
CA LYS A 64 -9.02 18.48 1.86
C LYS A 64 -7.85 17.73 1.20
N MET A 65 -7.50 18.07 -0.03
CA MET A 65 -6.40 17.46 -0.79
C MET A 65 -5.08 17.36 0.01
N PRO A 66 -4.54 18.43 0.63
CA PRO A 66 -3.28 18.33 1.37
C PRO A 66 -3.36 17.41 2.59
N VAL A 67 -4.51 17.35 3.26
CA VAL A 67 -4.72 16.45 4.41
C VAL A 67 -4.76 14.99 3.94
N TYR A 68 -5.47 14.70 2.85
CA TYR A 68 -5.48 13.37 2.23
C TYR A 68 -4.08 12.94 1.77
N PHE A 69 -3.35 13.85 1.12
CA PHE A 69 -1.99 13.59 0.64
C PHE A 69 -1.05 13.21 1.79
N LEU A 70 -1.05 13.99 2.87
CA LEU A 70 -0.26 13.70 4.07
C LEU A 70 -0.69 12.38 4.74
N ALA A 71 -1.99 12.16 4.94
CA ALA A 71 -2.48 10.96 5.60
C ALA A 71 -2.11 9.68 4.80
N GLN A 72 -2.26 9.72 3.48
CA GLN A 72 -1.95 8.58 2.60
C GLN A 72 -0.44 8.33 2.51
N THR A 73 0.39 9.37 2.42
CA THR A 73 1.85 9.22 2.38
C THR A 73 2.42 8.72 3.69
N VAL A 74 1.97 9.26 4.83
CA VAL A 74 2.39 8.77 6.16
C VAL A 74 1.93 7.33 6.37
N GLY A 75 0.69 6.98 5.99
CA GLY A 75 0.20 5.61 6.08
C GLY A 75 1.00 4.64 5.20
N ALA A 76 1.36 5.04 3.98
CA ALA A 76 2.20 4.24 3.10
C ALA A 76 3.61 4.06 3.67
N PHE A 77 4.21 5.12 4.23
CA PHE A 77 5.53 5.09 4.85
C PHE A 77 5.58 4.16 6.06
N LEU A 78 4.62 4.28 6.99
CA LEU A 78 4.52 3.39 8.14
C LEU A 78 4.30 1.94 7.72
N GLY A 79 3.42 1.72 6.74
CA GLY A 79 3.16 0.39 6.19
C GLY A 79 4.40 -0.24 5.53
N ALA A 80 5.23 0.56 4.86
CA ALA A 80 6.51 0.09 4.32
C ALA A 80 7.52 -0.21 5.45
N GLY A 81 7.58 0.65 6.49
CA GLY A 81 8.42 0.44 7.66
C GLY A 81 8.11 -0.85 8.42
N VAL A 82 6.83 -1.20 8.56
CA VAL A 82 6.44 -2.49 9.18
C VAL A 82 6.94 -3.67 8.37
N ILE A 83 6.76 -3.66 7.04
CA ILE A 83 7.25 -4.74 6.17
C ILE A 83 8.79 -4.82 6.23
N PHE A 84 9.48 -3.68 6.19
CA PHE A 84 10.92 -3.65 6.35
C PHE A 84 11.37 -4.24 7.69
N GLY A 85 10.71 -3.90 8.80
CA GLY A 85 10.98 -4.48 10.11
C GLY A 85 10.74 -5.99 10.17
N MET A 86 9.68 -6.49 9.53
CA MET A 86 9.38 -7.94 9.48
C MET A 86 10.43 -8.71 8.69
N TYR A 87 10.90 -8.16 7.57
CA TYR A 87 11.87 -8.80 6.68
C TYR A 87 13.33 -8.38 6.94
N PHE A 88 13.58 -7.59 7.99
CA PHE A 88 14.92 -7.07 8.32
C PHE A 88 15.95 -8.19 8.55
N GLY A 89 15.51 -9.30 9.14
CA GLY A 89 16.36 -10.46 9.41
C GLY A 89 16.79 -11.24 8.17
N GLU A 90 15.96 -11.25 7.12
CA GLU A 90 16.28 -11.88 5.83
C GLU A 90 17.10 -10.93 4.92
N TRP A 91 16.99 -9.63 5.15
CA TRP A 91 17.76 -8.61 4.45
C TRP A 91 19.20 -8.49 4.96
N ALA A 92 19.45 -8.78 6.24
CA ALA A 92 20.80 -8.85 6.80
C ALA A 92 21.51 -10.16 6.40
N PRO A 93 22.84 -10.16 6.18
CA PRO A 93 23.57 -11.37 5.82
C PRO A 93 23.36 -12.48 6.88
N PRO A 94 23.31 -13.75 6.47
CA PRO A 94 23.09 -14.86 7.37
C PRO A 94 24.12 -14.81 8.51
N LYS A 95 23.64 -14.82 9.75
CA LYS A 95 24.52 -14.97 10.91
C LYS A 95 25.08 -16.39 10.89
N ILE A 96 26.39 -16.47 10.66
CA ILE A 96 27.23 -17.67 10.77
C ILE A 96 27.19 -18.18 12.21
#